data_AF-A0AAD6NW52-F1
#
_entry.id   AF-A0AAD6NW52-F1
#
_cell.length_a   1.000
_cell.length_b   1.000
_cell.length_c   1.000
_cell.angle_alpha   90.00
_cell.angle_beta   90.00
_cell.angle_gamma   90.00
#
_symmetry.space_group_name_H-M   'P 1'
#
loop_
_entity.id
_entity.type
_entity.pdbx_description
1 polymer ?
#
loop_
_entity_poly.entity_id
_entity_poly.type
_entity_poly.pdbx_seq_one_letter_code
_entity_poly.pdbx_strand_id
1 'polypeptide(L)'
;MQILCFNLKWKRLLVLFLVWASFLLLQVIKNDVAVCGAWFWVLFCLQFPVALAVFGYEAVKLYRENKKRISTGNTESICEASIEWTPMHILFCALCGIIGGTVGGLLGSGGGFVLGPLLLEIGVSPHVASATSTFVMMFSSSLSVVEFYLLKRFPIPFALYLMGVSIVAGFWGQFFVRKLVTILRRASLIVFILSGVIFVSALTMGGVGIEKSIKMIQDHEFMGFLNFCSSQ
;
A
#
# COMPACT_ATOMS: atom_id res chain seq x y z
N MET A 1 -16.91 -19.39 8.61
CA MET A 1 -15.78 -18.95 9.46
C MET A 1 -14.70 -20.02 9.64
N GLN A 2 -15.02 -21.29 9.90
CA GLN A 2 -14.02 -22.35 10.13
C GLN A 2 -13.05 -22.59 8.95
N ILE A 3 -13.53 -22.46 7.70
CA ILE A 3 -12.71 -22.61 6.49
C ILE A 3 -11.66 -21.48 6.36
N LEU A 4 -11.95 -20.29 6.92
CA LEU A 4 -11.02 -19.16 6.92
C LEU A 4 -9.87 -19.43 7.89
N CYS A 5 -10.15 -19.84 9.13
CA CYS A 5 -9.11 -20.10 10.13
C CYS A 5 -8.14 -21.23 9.76
N PHE A 6 -8.59 -22.23 8.99
CA PHE A 6 -7.79 -23.40 8.68
C PHE A 6 -6.76 -23.17 7.56
N ASN A 7 -7.00 -22.19 6.68
CA ASN A 7 -6.14 -21.92 5.52
C ASN A 7 -5.26 -20.66 5.70
N LEU A 8 -5.50 -19.85 6.73
CA LEU A 8 -4.65 -18.70 7.01
C LEU A 8 -3.33 -19.14 7.66
N LYS A 9 -2.21 -18.76 7.03
CA LYS A 9 -0.86 -18.92 7.60
C LYS A 9 -0.67 -17.93 8.74
N TRP A 10 -1.19 -18.25 9.92
CA TRP A 10 -1.15 -17.42 11.14
C TRP A 10 0.24 -16.87 11.46
N LYS A 11 1.29 -17.67 11.25
CA LYS A 11 2.69 -17.19 11.43
C LYS A 11 3.03 -15.99 10.55
N ARG A 12 2.56 -15.95 9.29
CA ARG A 12 2.84 -14.85 8.35
C ARG A 12 2.02 -13.60 8.68
N LEU A 13 0.77 -13.77 9.08
CA LEU A 13 -0.07 -12.66 9.55
C LEU A 13 0.47 -12.05 10.83
N LEU A 14 0.95 -12.89 11.76
CA LEU A 14 1.52 -12.43 13.02
C LEU A 14 2.77 -11.58 12.76
N VAL A 15 3.65 -11.99 11.83
CA VAL A 15 4.79 -11.15 11.41
C VAL A 15 4.32 -9.79 10.88
N LEU A 16 3.33 -9.76 9.99
CA LEU A 16 2.79 -8.50 9.46
C LEU A 16 2.17 -7.61 10.54
N PHE A 17 1.42 -8.20 11.47
CA PHE A 17 0.82 -7.47 12.58
C PHE A 17 1.88 -6.92 13.55
N LEU A 18 2.94 -7.69 13.83
CA LEU A 18 4.06 -7.22 14.66
C LEU A 18 4.79 -6.04 14.00
N VAL A 19 5.03 -6.12 12.69
CA VAL A 19 5.62 -5.01 11.94
C VAL A 19 4.71 -3.78 12.03
N TRP A 20 3.43 -3.94 11.71
CA TRP A 20 2.43 -2.87 11.83
C TRP A 20 2.40 -2.24 13.22
N ALA A 21 2.36 -3.04 14.29
CA ALA A 21 2.37 -2.57 15.67
C ALA A 21 3.67 -1.86 16.04
N SER A 22 4.81 -2.35 15.55
CA SER A 22 6.11 -1.69 15.74
C SER A 22 6.15 -0.31 15.06
N PHE A 23 5.64 -0.20 13.83
CA PHE A 23 5.56 1.09 13.13
C PHE A 23 4.62 2.06 13.85
N LEU A 24 3.47 1.59 14.30
CA LEU A 24 2.50 2.38 15.07
C LEU A 24 3.11 2.86 16.39
N LEU A 25 3.80 1.98 17.12
CA LEU A 25 4.44 2.34 18.39
C LEU A 25 5.53 3.40 18.19
N LEU A 26 6.34 3.28 17.13
CA LEU A 26 7.31 4.32 16.76
C LEU A 26 6.62 5.66 16.42
N GLN A 27 5.47 5.63 15.74
CA GLN A 27 4.69 6.83 15.42
C GLN A 27 4.09 7.48 16.67
N VAL A 28 3.55 6.70 17.60
CA VAL A 28 3.03 7.20 18.88
C VAL A 28 4.14 7.88 19.68
N ILE A 29 5.31 7.22 19.82
CA ILE A 29 6.46 7.81 20.52
C ILE A 29 6.93 9.09 19.82
N LYS A 30 6.95 9.12 18.49
CA LYS A 30 7.32 10.33 17.72
C LYS A 30 6.39 11.50 17.99
N ASN A 31 5.12 11.25 18.30
CA ASN A 31 4.12 12.29 18.54
C ASN A 31 4.37 13.08 19.84
N ASP A 32 4.99 12.46 20.84
CA ASP A 32 5.32 13.12 22.13
C ASP A 32 6.67 13.87 22.10
N VAL A 33 7.45 13.75 21.02
CA VAL A 33 8.77 14.37 20.90
C VAL A 33 8.69 15.67 20.10
N ALA A 34 9.38 16.71 20.58
CA ALA A 34 9.45 18.00 19.91
C ALA A 34 10.01 17.88 18.48
N VAL A 35 9.33 18.52 17.54
CA VAL A 35 9.73 18.61 16.13
C VAL A 35 11.12 19.25 16.05
N CYS A 36 12.02 18.69 15.23
CA CYS A 36 13.41 19.16 15.05
C CYS A 36 14.41 18.79 16.18
N GLY A 37 14.03 18.00 17.18
CA GLY A 37 14.98 17.44 18.15
C GLY A 37 15.83 16.30 17.59
N ALA A 38 17.04 16.06 18.15
CA ALA A 38 17.89 14.93 17.77
C ALA A 38 17.14 13.58 17.92
N TRP A 39 16.30 13.44 18.94
CA TRP A 39 15.46 12.27 19.17
C TRP A 39 14.40 12.03 18.09
N PHE A 40 13.84 13.09 17.51
CA PHE A 40 12.89 12.97 16.40
C PHE A 40 13.56 12.34 15.16
N TRP A 41 14.77 12.82 14.83
CA TRP A 41 15.55 12.29 13.70
C TRP A 41 16.01 10.86 13.95
N VAL A 42 16.41 10.51 15.18
CA VAL A 42 16.75 9.13 15.54
C VAL A 42 15.55 8.20 15.35
N LEU A 43 14.36 8.58 15.83
CA LEU A 43 13.14 7.77 15.68
C LEU A 43 12.70 7.63 14.21
N PHE A 44 12.82 8.70 13.43
CA PHE A 44 12.54 8.67 11.99
C PHE A 44 13.54 7.77 11.24
N CYS A 45 14.83 7.94 11.52
CA CYS A 45 15.88 7.11 10.96
C CYS A 45 15.74 5.64 11.36
N LEU A 46 15.17 5.33 12.53
CA LEU A 46 14.96 3.96 13.03
C LEU A 46 13.88 3.18 12.24
N GLN A 47 12.94 3.86 11.58
CA GLN A 47 11.94 3.18 10.74
C GLN A 47 12.55 2.55 9.48
N PHE A 48 13.57 3.17 8.89
CA PHE A 48 14.26 2.64 7.71
C PHE A 48 14.98 1.29 7.94
N PRO A 49 15.84 1.11 8.95
CA PRO A 49 16.51 -0.16 9.20
C PRO A 49 15.52 -1.25 9.61
N VAL A 50 14.44 -0.93 10.34
CA VAL A 50 13.38 -1.90 10.64
C VAL A 50 12.69 -2.37 9.34
N ALA A 51 12.33 -1.43 8.45
CA ALA A 51 11.76 -1.77 7.14
C ALA A 51 12.72 -2.63 6.30
N LEU A 52 13.99 -2.20 6.18
CA LEU A 52 15.01 -2.88 5.39
C LEU A 52 15.34 -4.27 5.95
N ALA A 53 15.40 -4.43 7.27
CA ALA A 53 15.66 -5.72 7.91
C ALA A 53 14.53 -6.72 7.64
N VAL A 54 13.28 -6.30 7.81
CA VAL A 54 12.10 -7.16 7.58
C VAL A 54 11.96 -7.50 6.09
N PHE A 55 12.10 -6.51 5.21
CA PHE A 55 12.08 -6.72 3.77
C PHE A 55 13.21 -7.65 3.31
N GLY A 56 14.44 -7.39 3.77
CA GLY A 56 15.60 -8.22 3.47
C GLY A 56 15.44 -9.67 3.97
N TYR A 57 14.92 -9.85 5.18
CA TYR A 57 14.65 -11.18 5.73
C TYR A 57 13.64 -11.97 4.88
N GLU A 58 12.49 -11.37 4.55
CA GLU A 58 11.48 -12.05 3.72
C GLU A 58 11.97 -12.23 2.27
N ALA A 59 12.75 -11.30 1.72
CA ALA A 59 13.37 -11.43 0.40
C ALA A 59 14.38 -12.60 0.34
N VAL A 60 15.28 -12.71 1.32
CA VAL A 60 16.26 -13.80 1.41
C VAL A 60 15.56 -15.15 1.63
N LYS A 61 14.54 -15.17 2.50
CA LYS A 61 13.73 -16.36 2.75
C LYS A 61 12.99 -16.80 1.48
N LEU A 62 12.37 -15.86 0.76
CA LEU A 62 11.68 -16.13 -0.51
C LEU A 62 12.66 -16.64 -1.57
N TYR A 63 13.83 -16.03 -1.70
CA TYR A 63 14.88 -16.49 -2.62
C TYR A 63 15.38 -17.90 -2.28
N ARG A 64 15.61 -18.18 -0.99
CA ARG A 64 16.06 -19.51 -0.52
C ARG A 64 14.98 -20.57 -0.70
N GLU A 65 13.72 -20.25 -0.44
CA GLU A 65 12.59 -21.13 -0.71
C GLU A 65 12.43 -21.39 -2.21
N ASN A 66 12.54 -20.36 -3.06
CA ASN A 66 12.46 -20.50 -4.51
C ASN A 66 13.57 -21.41 -5.06
N LYS A 67 14.83 -21.17 -4.65
CA LYS A 67 15.97 -22.00 -5.03
C LYS A 67 15.79 -23.47 -4.61
N LYS A 68 15.24 -23.72 -3.41
CA LYS A 68 14.91 -25.08 -2.96
C LYS A 68 13.83 -25.72 -3.83
N ARG A 69 12.74 -25.02 -4.14
CA ARG A 69 11.66 -25.54 -5.00
C ARG A 69 12.17 -25.95 -6.38
N ILE A 70 12.97 -25.08 -7.01
CA ILE A 70 13.57 -25.35 -8.33
C ILE A 70 14.48 -26.59 -8.26
N SER A 71 15.28 -26.74 -7.20
CA SER A 71 16.19 -27.89 -7.04
C SER A 71 15.51 -29.24 -6.76
N THR A 72 14.29 -29.24 -6.18
CA THR A 72 13.56 -30.48 -5.84
C THR A 72 12.67 -30.97 -7.00
N GLY A 73 12.63 -30.24 -8.13
CA GLY A 73 11.86 -30.63 -9.32
C GLY A 73 10.34 -30.67 -9.11
N ASN A 74 9.85 -30.26 -7.94
CA ASN A 74 8.43 -30.27 -7.64
C ASN A 74 7.82 -28.94 -8.13
N THR A 75 7.40 -28.94 -9.39
CA THR A 75 6.65 -27.86 -10.02
C THR A 75 5.21 -27.85 -9.48
N GLU A 76 5.03 -27.73 -8.16
CA GLU A 76 3.74 -27.33 -7.64
C GLU A 76 3.48 -25.90 -8.13
N SER A 77 2.68 -25.81 -9.19
CA SER A 77 2.15 -24.59 -9.73
C SER A 77 1.40 -23.85 -8.63
N ILE A 78 2.06 -22.88 -7.98
CA ILE A 78 1.36 -21.93 -7.14
C ILE A 78 0.54 -21.04 -8.07
N CYS A 79 -0.72 -21.43 -8.30
CA CYS A 79 -1.69 -20.72 -9.14
C CYS A 79 -1.22 -20.46 -10.58
N GLU A 80 -1.07 -21.51 -11.40
CA GLU A 80 -0.93 -21.40 -12.88
C GLU A 80 0.18 -20.48 -13.43
N ALA A 81 1.11 -20.02 -12.59
CA ALA A 81 2.19 -19.11 -12.97
C ALA A 81 3.54 -19.61 -12.44
N SER A 82 4.46 -19.91 -13.36
CA SER A 82 5.86 -20.23 -13.03
C SER A 82 6.64 -18.95 -12.75
N ILE A 83 6.55 -18.44 -11.51
CA ILE A 83 7.30 -17.25 -11.11
C ILE A 83 8.71 -17.68 -10.71
N GLU A 84 9.69 -17.39 -11.56
CA GLU A 84 11.09 -17.47 -11.19
C GLU A 84 11.46 -16.23 -10.37
N TRP A 85 11.52 -16.39 -9.05
CA TRP A 85 12.02 -15.33 -8.16
C TRP A 85 13.54 -15.17 -8.31
N THR A 86 13.93 -14.44 -9.36
CA THR A 86 15.30 -14.01 -9.64
C THR A 86 15.65 -12.78 -8.79
N PRO A 87 16.91 -12.59 -8.35
CA PRO A 87 17.30 -11.41 -7.58
C PRO A 87 16.92 -10.08 -8.26
N MET A 88 16.97 -10.02 -9.59
CA MET A 88 16.54 -8.87 -10.38
C MET A 88 15.04 -8.57 -10.21
N HIS A 89 14.16 -9.58 -10.21
CA HIS A 89 12.73 -9.37 -10.00
C HIS A 89 12.42 -8.88 -8.58
N ILE A 90 13.14 -9.41 -7.57
CA ILE A 90 13.01 -8.95 -6.18
C ILE A 90 13.45 -7.50 -6.04
N LEU A 91 14.58 -7.13 -6.66
CA LEU A 91 15.06 -5.74 -6.66
C LEU A 91 14.08 -4.80 -7.37
N PHE A 92 13.54 -5.21 -8.51
CA PHE A 92 12.51 -4.47 -9.23
C PHE A 92 11.25 -4.27 -8.36
N CYS A 93 10.79 -5.34 -7.69
CA CYS A 93 9.68 -5.24 -6.73
C CYS A 93 9.97 -4.27 -5.58
N ALA A 94 11.19 -4.25 -5.07
CA ALA A 94 11.60 -3.34 -4.01
C ALA A 94 11.51 -1.87 -4.46
N LEU A 95 12.07 -1.57 -5.65
CA LEU A 95 12.06 -0.22 -6.22
C LEU A 95 10.64 0.26 -6.51
N CYS A 96 9.83 -0.58 -7.17
CA CYS A 96 8.43 -0.26 -7.45
C CYS A 96 7.61 -0.14 -6.16
N GLY A 97 7.92 -0.94 -5.13
CA GLY A 97 7.29 -0.84 -3.82
C GLY A 97 7.60 0.47 -3.10
N ILE A 98 8.85 0.95 -3.17
CA ILE A 98 9.24 2.26 -2.60
C ILE A 98 8.55 3.39 -3.35
N ILE A 99 8.57 3.37 -4.68
CA ILE A 99 7.91 4.40 -5.51
C ILE A 99 6.40 4.38 -5.26
N GLY A 100 5.77 3.20 -5.31
CA GLY A 100 4.35 3.03 -5.10
C GLY A 100 3.89 3.36 -3.69
N GLY A 101 4.72 3.06 -2.68
CA GLY A 101 4.50 3.45 -1.29
C GLY A 101 4.60 4.96 -1.09
N THR A 102 5.61 5.60 -1.69
CA THR A 102 5.79 7.06 -1.61
C THR A 102 4.63 7.79 -2.27
N VAL A 103 4.27 7.41 -3.50
CA VAL A 103 3.13 7.99 -4.21
C VAL A 103 1.82 7.67 -3.47
N GLY A 104 1.63 6.43 -3.02
CA GLY A 104 0.43 6.04 -2.27
C GLY A 104 0.29 6.73 -0.91
N GLY A 105 1.41 7.08 -0.26
CA GLY A 105 1.44 7.89 0.96
C GLY A 105 1.09 9.35 0.69
N LEU A 106 1.67 9.94 -0.37
CA LEU A 106 1.36 11.33 -0.78
C LEU A 106 -0.10 11.50 -1.22
N LEU A 107 -0.64 10.52 -1.95
CA LEU A 107 -2.04 10.53 -2.39
C LEU A 107 -3.01 10.07 -1.30
N GLY A 108 -2.53 9.48 -0.20
CA GLY A 108 -3.35 8.93 0.88
C GLY A 108 -4.18 7.70 0.50
N SER A 109 -3.88 7.05 -0.63
CA SER A 109 -4.65 5.91 -1.15
C SER A 109 -4.17 4.54 -0.65
N GLY A 110 -2.99 4.47 -0.02
CA GLY A 110 -2.33 3.23 0.38
C GLY A 110 -1.87 2.44 -0.86
N GLY A 111 -0.56 2.30 -1.06
CA GLY A 111 0.11 1.94 -2.35
C GLY A 111 -0.29 0.63 -3.08
N GLY A 112 -1.37 -0.05 -2.70
CA GLY A 112 -1.89 -1.24 -3.36
C GLY A 112 -2.30 -1.04 -4.82
N PHE A 113 -2.65 0.18 -5.25
CA PHE A 113 -2.97 0.45 -6.66
C PHE A 113 -1.75 0.30 -7.59
N VAL A 114 -0.53 0.51 -7.09
CA VAL A 114 0.73 0.27 -7.83
C VAL A 114 1.12 -1.20 -7.77
N LEU A 115 0.87 -1.86 -6.63
CA LEU A 115 1.20 -3.27 -6.44
C LEU A 115 0.38 -4.20 -7.34
N GLY A 116 -0.86 -3.83 -7.69
CA GLY A 116 -1.74 -4.64 -8.54
C GLY A 116 -1.15 -4.94 -9.93
N PRO A 117 -0.89 -3.92 -10.75
CA PRO A 117 -0.23 -4.07 -12.06
C PRO A 117 1.15 -4.74 -11.98
N LEU A 118 1.94 -4.42 -10.96
CA LEU A 118 3.26 -5.01 -10.76
C LEU A 118 3.18 -6.54 -10.60
N LEU A 119 2.25 -7.03 -9.76
CA LEU A 119 2.07 -8.47 -9.56
C LEU A 119 1.61 -9.16 -10.85
N LEU A 120 0.82 -8.49 -11.69
CA LEU A 120 0.43 -8.98 -13.01
C LEU A 120 1.60 -9.07 -13.99
N GLU A 121 2.52 -8.09 -13.96
CA GLU A 121 3.73 -8.09 -14.79
C GLU A 121 4.70 -9.21 -14.42
N ILE A 122 4.74 -9.58 -13.13
CA ILE A 122 5.50 -10.74 -12.62
C ILE A 122 4.81 -12.07 -12.98
N GLY A 123 3.62 -12.03 -13.61
CA GLY A 123 2.88 -13.20 -14.06
C GLY A 123 1.94 -13.79 -13.01
N VAL A 124 1.69 -13.10 -11.88
CA VAL A 124 0.72 -13.58 -10.88
C VAL A 124 -0.69 -13.54 -11.47
N SER A 125 -1.50 -14.55 -11.17
CA SER A 125 -2.89 -14.58 -11.59
C SER A 125 -3.66 -13.34 -11.07
N PRO A 126 -4.54 -12.74 -11.88
CA PRO A 126 -5.16 -11.45 -11.57
C PRO A 126 -6.03 -11.47 -10.32
N HIS A 127 -6.63 -12.62 -10.02
CA HIS A 127 -7.44 -12.80 -8.82
C HIS A 127 -6.59 -12.74 -7.54
N VAL A 128 -5.43 -13.41 -7.54
CA VAL A 128 -4.50 -13.42 -6.40
C VAL A 128 -3.79 -12.07 -6.27
N ALA A 129 -3.40 -11.45 -7.39
CA ALA A 129 -2.81 -10.12 -7.41
C ALA A 129 -3.73 -9.07 -6.79
N SER A 130 -5.02 -9.06 -7.18
CA SER A 130 -6.04 -8.14 -6.64
C SER A 130 -6.31 -8.37 -5.15
N ALA A 131 -6.37 -9.63 -4.69
CA ALA A 131 -6.53 -9.93 -3.27
C ALA A 131 -5.32 -9.46 -2.44
N THR A 132 -4.11 -9.69 -2.96
CA THR A 132 -2.85 -9.31 -2.30
C THR A 132 -2.70 -7.80 -2.21
N SER A 133 -3.00 -7.05 -3.28
CA SER A 133 -2.91 -5.60 -3.27
C SER A 133 -3.94 -4.95 -2.32
N THR A 134 -5.16 -5.49 -2.26
CA THR A 134 -6.21 -5.02 -1.33
C THR A 134 -5.80 -5.27 0.12
N PHE A 135 -5.18 -6.41 0.40
CA PHE A 135 -4.67 -6.73 1.72
C PHE A 135 -3.54 -5.78 2.14
N VAL A 136 -2.57 -5.50 1.27
CA VAL A 136 -1.51 -4.50 1.53
C VAL A 136 -2.10 -3.12 1.76
N MET A 137 -3.10 -2.72 0.96
CA MET A 137 -3.80 -1.45 1.11
C MET A 137 -4.48 -1.32 2.48
N MET A 138 -5.15 -2.38 2.97
CA MET A 138 -5.77 -2.40 4.30
C MET A 138 -4.77 -2.13 5.43
N PHE A 139 -3.60 -2.78 5.40
CA PHE A 139 -2.55 -2.54 6.41
C PHE A 139 -1.92 -1.16 6.29
N SER A 140 -1.66 -0.67 5.08
CA SER A 140 -1.07 0.65 4.88
C SER A 140 -2.05 1.77 5.29
N SER A 141 -3.31 1.69 4.87
CA SER A 141 -4.32 2.71 5.17
C SER A 141 -4.67 2.74 6.66
N SER A 142 -4.70 1.59 7.35
CA SER A 142 -4.91 1.57 8.81
C SER A 142 -3.80 2.29 9.58
N LEU A 143 -2.52 2.15 9.17
CA LEU A 143 -1.42 2.94 9.76
C LEU A 143 -1.65 4.44 9.55
N SER A 144 -1.97 4.85 8.33
CA SER A 144 -2.19 6.27 8.00
C SER A 144 -3.35 6.87 8.80
N VAL A 145 -4.46 6.15 8.98
CA VAL A 145 -5.61 6.63 9.77
C VAL A 145 -5.21 6.87 11.23
N VAL A 146 -4.47 5.93 11.84
CA VAL A 146 -3.99 6.10 13.22
C VAL A 146 -3.01 7.28 13.32
N GLU A 147 -2.09 7.40 12.37
CA GLU A 147 -1.14 8.51 12.31
C GLU A 147 -1.85 9.88 12.21
N PHE A 148 -2.79 10.03 11.29
CA PHE A 148 -3.57 11.27 11.14
C PHE A 148 -4.44 11.58 12.36
N TYR A 149 -4.94 10.55 13.03
CA TYR A 149 -5.68 10.69 14.28
C TYR A 149 -4.79 11.22 15.42
N LEU A 150 -3.57 10.67 15.57
CA LEU A 150 -2.61 11.10 16.59
C LEU A 150 -2.13 12.54 16.37
N LEU A 151 -1.92 12.95 15.11
CA LEU A 151 -1.56 14.31 14.72
C LEU A 151 -2.68 15.34 14.96
N LYS A 152 -3.87 14.92 15.42
CA LYS A 152 -5.07 15.76 15.66
C LYS A 152 -5.44 16.67 14.48
N ARG A 153 -5.04 16.30 13.26
CA ARG A 153 -5.09 17.17 12.07
C ARG A 153 -6.48 17.19 11.41
N PHE A 154 -7.45 16.45 11.95
CA PHE A 154 -8.74 16.20 11.29
C PHE A 154 -9.94 16.25 12.24
N PRO A 155 -11.07 16.86 11.82
CA PRO A 155 -12.34 16.74 12.54
C PRO A 155 -12.89 15.31 12.40
N ILE A 156 -12.95 14.59 13.52
CA ILE A 156 -13.49 13.23 13.65
C ILE A 156 -14.88 13.03 13.01
N PRO A 157 -15.88 13.95 13.12
CA PRO A 157 -17.20 13.70 12.55
C PRO A 157 -17.19 13.62 11.02
N PHE A 158 -16.36 14.43 10.36
CA PHE A 158 -16.23 14.40 8.90
C PHE A 158 -15.54 13.13 8.42
N ALA A 159 -14.56 12.63 9.17
CA ALA A 159 -13.90 11.37 8.88
C ALA A 159 -14.88 10.17 8.96
N LEU A 160 -15.73 10.12 9.99
CA LEU A 160 -16.74 9.07 10.14
C LEU A 160 -17.77 9.10 9.00
N TYR A 161 -18.20 10.30 8.57
CA TYR A 161 -19.10 10.45 7.43
C TYR A 161 -18.48 9.90 6.14
N LEU A 162 -17.25 10.30 5.81
CA LEU A 162 -16.53 9.80 4.63
C LEU A 162 -16.24 8.30 4.71
N MET A 163 -15.97 7.77 5.90
CA MET A 163 -15.82 6.34 6.13
C MET A 163 -17.13 5.61 5.78
N GLY A 164 -18.28 6.13 6.20
CA GLY A 164 -19.59 5.56 5.85
C GLY A 164 -19.83 5.53 4.34
N VAL A 165 -19.60 6.67 3.66
CA VAL A 165 -19.77 6.77 2.20
C VAL A 165 -18.83 5.81 1.46
N SER A 166 -17.56 5.72 1.89
CA SER A 166 -16.57 4.84 1.25
C SER A 166 -16.86 3.36 1.45
N ILE A 167 -17.44 2.94 2.58
CA ILE A 167 -17.87 1.55 2.79
C ILE A 167 -19.01 1.20 1.84
N VAL A 168 -20.03 2.07 1.71
CA VAL A 168 -21.18 1.83 0.82
C VAL A 168 -20.73 1.80 -0.64
N ALA A 169 -19.92 2.78 -1.06
CA ALA A 169 -19.38 2.86 -2.41
C ALA A 169 -18.47 1.66 -2.72
N GLY A 170 -17.60 1.28 -1.76
CA GLY A 170 -16.72 0.13 -1.88
C GLY A 170 -17.48 -1.19 -1.99
N PHE A 171 -18.52 -1.38 -1.18
CA PHE A 171 -19.38 -2.57 -1.25
C PHE A 171 -20.06 -2.69 -2.62
N TRP A 172 -20.69 -1.62 -3.09
CA TRP A 172 -21.38 -1.62 -4.38
C TRP A 172 -20.43 -1.75 -5.56
N GLY A 173 -19.29 -1.06 -5.50
CA GLY A 173 -18.23 -1.13 -6.50
C GLY A 173 -17.63 -2.53 -6.62
N GLN A 174 -17.28 -3.15 -5.49
CA GLN A 174 -16.77 -4.53 -5.48
C GLN A 174 -17.82 -5.54 -5.94
N PHE A 175 -19.08 -5.38 -5.52
CA PHE A 175 -20.17 -6.24 -5.98
C PHE A 175 -20.35 -6.15 -7.50
N PHE A 176 -20.36 -4.94 -8.05
CA PHE A 176 -20.47 -4.70 -9.49
C PHE A 176 -19.29 -5.29 -10.27
N VAL A 177 -18.05 -4.98 -9.85
CA VAL A 177 -16.84 -5.49 -10.50
C VAL A 177 -16.79 -7.01 -10.44
N ARG A 178 -17.11 -7.62 -9.29
CA ARG A 178 -17.12 -9.08 -9.13
C ARG A 178 -18.15 -9.73 -10.05
N LYS A 179 -19.37 -9.17 -10.12
CA LYS A 179 -20.42 -9.65 -11.03
C LYS A 179 -19.99 -9.53 -12.49
N LEU A 180 -19.35 -8.43 -12.86
CA LEU A 180 -18.84 -8.19 -14.22
C LEU A 180 -17.74 -9.20 -14.61
N VAL A 181 -16.82 -9.50 -13.68
CA VAL A 181 -15.77 -10.52 -13.88
C VAL A 181 -16.37 -11.92 -14.04
N THR A 182 -17.39 -12.28 -13.25
CA THR A 182 -18.06 -13.59 -13.37
C THR A 182 -18.81 -13.75 -14.69
N ILE A 183 -19.44 -12.69 -15.20
CA ILE A 183 -20.17 -12.72 -16.48
C ILE A 183 -19.19 -12.87 -17.66
N LEU A 184 -18.07 -12.15 -17.64
CA LEU A 184 -17.19 -12.04 -18.81
C LEU A 184 -16.02 -13.04 -18.83
N ARG A 185 -15.68 -13.66 -17.68
CA ARG A 185 -14.71 -14.77 -17.50
C ARG A 185 -13.32 -14.58 -18.15
N ARG A 186 -12.91 -13.34 -18.47
CA ARG A 186 -11.57 -13.04 -19.03
C ARG A 186 -10.70 -12.22 -18.09
N ALA A 187 -9.47 -12.68 -17.88
CA ALA A 187 -8.44 -12.02 -17.08
C ALA A 187 -8.08 -10.61 -17.58
N SER A 188 -8.12 -10.39 -18.91
CA SER A 188 -7.76 -9.11 -19.55
C SER A 188 -8.63 -7.93 -19.11
N LEU A 189 -9.88 -8.18 -18.71
CA LEU A 189 -10.80 -7.12 -18.27
C LEU A 189 -10.41 -6.52 -16.93
N ILE A 190 -9.84 -7.31 -16.01
CA ILE A 190 -9.37 -6.80 -14.72
C ILE A 190 -8.24 -5.78 -14.95
N VAL A 191 -7.33 -6.10 -15.88
CA VAL A 191 -6.23 -5.21 -16.26
C VAL A 191 -6.77 -3.94 -16.92
N PHE A 192 -7.76 -4.06 -17.81
CA PHE A 192 -8.39 -2.91 -18.47
C PHE A 192 -9.10 -1.98 -17.47
N ILE A 193 -9.86 -2.54 -16.52
CA ILE A 193 -10.52 -1.76 -15.46
C ILE A 193 -9.47 -1.07 -14.57
N LEU A 194 -8.43 -1.80 -14.13
CA LEU A 194 -7.36 -1.22 -13.32
C LEU A 194 -6.67 -0.06 -14.05
N SER A 195 -6.30 -0.25 -15.31
CA SER A 195 -5.69 0.79 -16.13
C SER A 195 -6.62 1.99 -16.32
N GLY A 196 -7.90 1.77 -16.62
CA GLY A 196 -8.89 2.83 -16.78
C GLY A 196 -9.09 3.66 -15.51
N VAL A 197 -9.18 3.00 -14.34
CA VAL A 197 -9.28 3.69 -13.04
C VAL A 197 -8.03 4.52 -12.76
N ILE A 198 -6.83 3.98 -13.03
CA ILE A 198 -5.56 4.72 -12.85
C ILE A 198 -5.53 5.94 -13.78
N PHE A 199 -5.92 5.79 -15.04
CA PHE A 199 -5.93 6.86 -16.03
C PHE A 199 -6.88 7.99 -15.64
N VAL A 200 -8.13 7.66 -15.28
CA VAL A 200 -9.13 8.65 -14.81
C VAL A 200 -8.65 9.32 -13.52
N SER A 201 -8.08 8.57 -12.58
CA SER A 201 -7.53 9.13 -11.33
C SER A 201 -6.39 10.10 -11.60
N ALA A 202 -5.49 9.77 -12.52
CA ALA A 202 -4.37 10.63 -12.91
C ALA A 202 -4.86 11.94 -13.58
N LEU A 203 -5.86 11.86 -14.46
CA LEU A 203 -6.43 13.04 -15.11
C LEU A 203 -7.15 13.95 -14.12
N THR A 204 -8.00 13.39 -13.26
CA THR A 204 -8.78 14.16 -12.27
C THR A 204 -7.87 14.81 -11.22
N MET A 205 -6.93 14.06 -10.63
CA MET A 205 -5.96 14.64 -9.68
C MET A 205 -5.01 15.63 -10.35
N GLY A 206 -4.55 15.36 -11.57
CA GLY A 206 -3.72 16.28 -12.33
C GLY A 206 -4.46 17.60 -12.63
N GLY A 207 -5.71 17.51 -13.10
CA GLY A 207 -6.55 18.67 -13.40
C GLY A 207 -6.83 19.52 -12.16
N VAL A 208 -7.38 18.92 -11.10
CA VAL A 208 -7.69 19.62 -9.84
C VAL A 208 -6.41 20.18 -9.21
N GLY A 209 -5.29 19.46 -9.29
CA GLY A 209 -3.99 19.91 -8.79
C GLY A 209 -3.47 21.15 -9.53
N ILE A 210 -3.55 21.17 -10.86
CA ILE A 210 -3.12 22.32 -11.68
C ILE A 210 -4.03 23.52 -11.42
N GLU A 211 -5.36 23.34 -11.45
CA GLU A 211 -6.31 24.44 -11.19
C GLU A 211 -6.08 25.07 -9.82
N LYS A 212 -5.94 24.24 -8.78
CA LYS A 212 -5.69 24.72 -7.42
C LYS A 212 -4.34 25.43 -7.32
N SER A 213 -3.31 24.91 -7.99
CA SER A 213 -1.97 25.52 -7.98
C SER A 213 -1.97 26.89 -8.66
N ILE A 214 -2.63 27.02 -9.82
CA ILE A 214 -2.75 28.30 -10.53
C ILE A 214 -3.51 29.32 -9.68
N LYS A 215 -4.62 28.90 -9.05
CA LYS A 215 -5.41 29.76 -8.18
C LYS A 215 -4.60 30.25 -6.97
N MET A 216 -3.87 29.35 -6.30
CA MET A 216 -3.00 29.73 -5.18
C MET A 216 -1.87 30.68 -5.60
N ILE A 217 -1.32 30.56 -6.81
CA ILE A 217 -0.33 31.51 -7.35
C ILE A 217 -0.96 32.89 -7.61
N GLN A 218 -2.16 32.92 -8.18
CA GLN A 218 -2.89 34.18 -8.47
C GLN A 218 -3.29 34.92 -7.20
N ASP A 219 -3.79 34.19 -6.19
CA ASP A 219 -4.24 34.75 -4.92
C ASP A 219 -3.07 35.12 -3.97
N HIS A 220 -1.81 34.90 -4.40
CA HIS A 220 -0.59 35.07 -3.58
C HIS A 220 -0.67 34.34 -2.23
N GLU A 221 -1.41 33.24 -2.18
CA GLU A 221 -1.58 32.45 -0.97
C GLU A 221 -0.34 31.55 -0.73
N PHE A 222 -0.07 31.32 0.55
CA PHE A 222 1.05 30.50 0.98
C PHE A 222 0.84 29.04 0.54
N MET A 223 1.74 28.51 -0.31
CA MET A 223 1.62 27.15 -0.89
C MET A 223 1.82 25.99 0.11
N GLY A 224 1.81 26.26 1.42
CA GLY A 224 1.91 25.25 2.48
C GLY A 224 3.32 24.71 2.75
N PHE A 225 4.36 25.25 2.09
CA PHE A 225 5.75 24.94 2.42
C PHE A 225 6.18 25.69 3.69
N LEU A 226 5.79 25.18 4.86
CA LEU A 226 6.36 25.65 6.12
C LEU A 226 7.79 25.13 6.27
N ASN A 227 8.67 25.97 6.81
CA ASN A 227 9.97 25.52 7.31
C ASN A 227 9.74 24.51 8.43
N PHE A 228 10.21 23.27 8.26
CA PHE A 228 10.04 22.17 9.21
C PHE A 228 10.45 22.49 10.65
N CYS A 229 11.32 23.49 10.85
CA CYS A 229 11.81 23.93 12.16
C CYS A 229 11.47 25.38 12.53
N SER A 230 10.72 26.16 11.71
CA SER A 230 10.50 27.60 11.97
C SER A 230 9.05 28.02 12.20
N SER A 231 8.12 27.11 12.48
CA SER A 231 6.77 27.51 12.85
C SER A 231 6.16 26.55 13.86
N GLN A 232 6.36 26.87 15.13
CA GLN A 232 5.29 26.76 16.12
C GLN A 232 4.69 28.15 16.28
#